data_AF-A0AA86JEB5-F1
#
_entry.id   AF-A0AA86JEB5-F1
#
_cell.length_a   1.000
_cell.length_b   1.000
_cell.length_c   1.000
_cell.angle_alpha   90.00
_cell.angle_beta   90.00
_cell.angle_gamma   90.00
#
_symmetry.space_group_name_H-M   'P 1'
#
loop_
_entity.id
_entity.type
_entity.pdbx_description
1 polymer ?
#
loop_
_entity_poly.entity_id
_entity_poly.type
_entity_poly.pdbx_seq_one_letter_code
_entity_poly.pdbx_strand_id
1 'polypeptide(L)' 'MVRNRIKRLVREYYRHHREALPSIDLNVIAKKGAERLDYHGVCRELDPVVERLAGLEC' A
#
# COMPACT_ATOMS: atom_id res chain seq x y z
N MET A 1 -12.14 -18.22 -3.11
CA MET A 1 -11.15 -17.30 -3.72
C MET A 1 -11.60 -15.84 -3.57
N VAL A 2 -11.48 -15.22 -2.38
CA VAL A 2 -11.83 -13.78 -2.14
C VAL A 2 -10.85 -13.08 -1.18
N ARG A 3 -10.20 -13.82 -0.27
CA ARG A 3 -9.18 -13.31 0.67
C ARG A 3 -7.89 -12.74 0.03
N ASN A 4 -7.71 -12.91 -1.28
CA ASN A 4 -6.50 -12.50 -1.98
C ASN A 4 -6.63 -11.15 -2.72
N ARG A 5 -7.82 -10.52 -2.77
CA ARG A 5 -8.02 -9.25 -3.48
C ARG A 5 -7.21 -8.12 -2.87
N ILE A 6 -7.35 -7.89 -1.55
CA ILE A 6 -6.62 -6.81 -0.87
C ILE A 6 -5.09 -7.00 -0.97
N LYS A 7 -4.60 -8.23 -0.80
CA LYS A 7 -3.18 -8.56 -1.00
C LYS A 7 -2.72 -8.32 -2.43
N ARG A 8 -3.61 -8.45 -3.43
CA ARG A 8 -3.29 -8.16 -4.83
C ARG A 8 -3.19 -6.66 -5.07
N LEU A 9 -4.18 -5.90 -4.58
CA LEU A 9 -4.19 -4.44 -4.71
C LEU A 9 -2.99 -3.79 -4.02
N VAL A 10 -2.66 -4.21 -2.79
CA VAL A 10 -1.49 -3.69 -2.06
C VAL A 10 -0.18 -4.00 -2.79
N ARG A 11 -0.04 -5.22 -3.35
CA ARG A 11 1.17 -5.58 -4.13
C ARG A 11 1.25 -4.83 -5.46
N GLU A 12 0.11 -4.54 -6.07
CA GLU A 12 0.05 -3.74 -7.30
C GLU A 12 0.43 -2.29 -7.04
N TYR A 13 -0.10 -1.71 -5.97
CA TYR A 13 0.32 -0.40 -5.49
C TYR A 13 1.83 -0.33 -5.25
N TYR A 14 2.39 -1.29 -4.50
CA TYR A 14 3.83 -1.36 -4.25
C TYR A 14 4.66 -1.48 -5.54
N ARG A 15 4.22 -2.27 -6.52
CA ARG A 15 4.93 -2.40 -7.81
C ARG A 15 5.00 -1.07 -8.56
N HIS A 16 3.94 -0.27 -8.52
CA HIS A 16 3.92 1.04 -9.18
C HIS A 16 4.74 2.10 -8.43
N HIS A 17 4.86 1.99 -7.11
CA HIS A 17 5.56 2.98 -6.26
C HIS A 17 6.93 2.51 -5.78
N ARG A 18 7.44 1.39 -6.28
CA ARG A 18 8.73 0.80 -5.85
C ARG A 18 9.90 1.76 -6.04
N GLU A 19 9.87 2.58 -7.09
CA GLU A 19 10.94 3.55 -7.37
C GLU A 19 10.91 4.74 -6.40
N ALA A 20 9.76 5.06 -5.82
CA ALA A 20 9.58 6.15 -4.85
C ALA A 20 9.72 5.69 -3.38
N LEU A 21 9.79 4.38 -3.15
CA LEU A 21 9.89 3.80 -1.82
C LEU A 21 11.37 3.57 -1.45
N PRO A 22 11.80 3.96 -0.24
CA PRO A 22 13.15 3.66 0.24
C PRO A 22 13.31 2.14 0.44
N SER A 23 14.56 1.68 0.56
CA SER A 23 14.90 0.27 0.75
C SER A 23 14.55 -0.24 2.17
N ILE A 24 13.25 -0.34 2.46
CA ILE A 24 12.69 -0.71 3.76
C ILE A 24 11.75 -1.91 3.65
N ASP A 25 11.63 -2.67 4.75
CA ASP A 25 10.64 -3.73 4.86
C ASP A 25 9.29 -3.18 5.32
N LEU A 26 8.26 -3.28 4.47
CA LEU A 26 6.91 -2.80 4.77
C LEU A 26 5.96 -3.96 5.11
N ASN A 27 5.48 -4.02 6.35
CA ASN A 27 4.45 -4.98 6.76
C ASN A 27 3.06 -4.33 6.79
N VAL A 28 2.21 -4.67 5.82
CA VAL A 28 0.84 -4.11 5.71
C VAL A 28 -0.19 -5.06 6.31
N ILE A 29 -0.82 -4.63 7.40
CA ILE A 29 -1.89 -5.39 8.06
C ILE A 29 -3.26 -4.85 7.63
N ALA A 30 -3.96 -5.61 6.79
CA ALA A 30 -5.32 -5.27 6.37
C ALA A 30 -6.30 -5.48 7.53
N LYS A 31 -6.91 -4.39 8.02
CA LYS A 31 -7.95 -4.43 9.06
C LYS A 31 -9.31 -4.86 8.48
N LYS A 32 -10.24 -5.26 9.35
CA LYS A 32 -11.63 -5.60 8.98
C LYS A 32 -12.25 -4.42 8.21
N GLY A 33 -12.85 -4.69 7.05
CA GLY A 33 -13.38 -3.66 6.15
C GLY A 33 -12.48 -3.34 4.95
N ALA A 34 -11.18 -3.66 5.01
CA ALA A 34 -10.27 -3.47 3.88
C ALA A 34 -10.63 -4.31 2.64
N GLU A 35 -11.42 -5.38 2.80
CA GLU A 35 -11.96 -6.18 1.70
C GLU A 35 -12.88 -5.39 0.75
N ARG A 36 -13.47 -4.29 1.23
CA ARG A 36 -14.35 -3.40 0.46
C ARG A 36 -13.57 -2.38 -0.37
N LEU A 37 -12.30 -2.15 -0.04
CA LEU A 37 -11.46 -1.22 -0.77
C LEU A 37 -11.25 -1.70 -2.21
N ASP A 38 -11.36 -0.78 -3.14
CA ASP A 38 -10.86 -0.91 -4.50
C ASP A 38 -9.43 -0.36 -4.59
N TYR A 39 -8.85 -0.38 -5.78
CA TYR A 39 -7.49 0.11 -6.00
C TYR A 39 -7.35 1.59 -5.60
N HIS A 40 -8.34 2.41 -5.93
CA HIS A 40 -8.31 3.84 -5.61
C HIS A 40 -8.37 4.10 -4.10
N GLY A 41 -9.19 3.34 -3.37
CA GLY A 41 -9.22 3.36 -1.91
C GLY A 41 -7.88 2.92 -1.30
N VAL A 42 -7.21 1.92 -1.89
CA VAL A 42 -5.88 1.51 -1.46
C VAL A 42 -4.84 2.62 -1.68
N CYS A 43 -4.84 3.28 -2.84
CA CYS A 43 -3.94 4.42 -3.09
C CYS A 43 -4.18 5.54 -2.08
N ARG A 44 -5.44 5.95 -1.88
CA ARG A 44 -5.79 7.03 -0.94
C ARG A 44 -5.28 6.78 0.49
N GLU A 45 -5.28 5.53 0.94
CA GLU A 45 -4.82 5.14 2.27
C GLU A 45 -3.29 5.01 2.35
N LEU A 46 -2.64 4.56 1.26
CA LEU A 46 -1.19 4.29 1.24
C LEU A 46 -0.36 5.51 0.82
N ASP A 47 -0.85 6.36 -0.09
CA ASP A 47 -0.17 7.56 -0.60
C ASP A 47 0.39 8.44 0.53
N PRO A 48 -0.40 8.88 1.54
CA PRO A 48 0.14 9.70 2.61
C PRO A 48 1.17 8.98 3.49
N VAL A 49 1.13 7.63 3.54
CA VAL A 49 2.13 6.84 4.27
C VAL A 49 3.42 6.77 3.47
N VAL A 50 3.33 6.53 2.15
CA VAL A 50 4.48 6.48 1.26
C VAL A 50 5.14 7.85 1.12
N GLU A 51 4.37 8.92 0.96
CA GLU A 51 4.91 10.29 0.93
C GLU A 51 5.67 10.63 2.22
N ARG A 52 5.15 10.20 3.38
CA ARG A 52 5.86 10.38 4.65
C ARG A 52 7.13 9.53 4.71
N LEU A 53 7.12 8.30 4.20
CA LEU A 53 8.30 7.43 4.16
C LEU A 53 9.37 7.93 3.18
N ALA A 54 8.97 8.46 2.02
CA ALA A 54 9.85 9.08 1.05
C ALA A 54 10.41 10.41 1.57
N GLY A 55 9.60 11.20 2.28
CA GLY A 55 10.03 12.44 2.95
C GLY A 55 10.78 12.23 4.27
N LEU A 56 10.89 10.99 4.76
CA LEU A 56 11.70 10.62 5.93
C LEU A 56 13.19 10.43 5.58
N GLU A 57 13.60 10.66 4.34
CA GLU A 57 15.00 10.91 3.98
C GLU A 57 15.43 12.29 4.50
N CYS A 58 15.68 12.39 5.81
CA CYS A 58 16.42 13.46 6.47
C CYS A 58 17.42 12.86 7.47
#